data_AF-A0A9P6NXY1-F1
#
_entry.id   AF-A0A9P6NXY1-F1
#
_cell.length_a   1.000
_cell.length_b   1.000
_cell.length_c   1.000
_cell.angle_alpha   90.00
_cell.angle_beta   90.00
_cell.angle_gamma   90.00
#
_symmetry.space_group_name_H-M   'P 1'
#
loop_
_entity.id
_entity.type
_entity.pdbx_description
1 polymer ?
#
loop_
_entity_poly.entity_id
_entity_poly.type
_entity_poly.pdbx_seq_one_letter_code
_entity_poly.pdbx_strand_id
1 'polypeptide(L)'
;MPGKKRSRFRPRKCYQVAITLKDSSGHLFKRVRGWRQPVRTAMMFKNRVKTVQRRLDTSYEYQARLEMLRCERQFLKTLGLQEDTSECERHLQKAFSVSQALHQRRLQNLKLDLEEAT
;
A
#
# COMPACT_ATOMS: atom_id res chain seq x y z
N MET A 1 -1.26 14.06 37.95
CA MET A 1 -0.54 13.86 36.67
C MET A 1 0.51 12.77 36.85
N PRO A 2 0.33 11.54 36.36
CA PRO A 2 1.38 10.53 36.47
C PRO A 2 2.57 10.94 35.61
N GLY A 3 3.72 11.19 36.25
CA GLY A 3 4.94 11.66 35.61
C GLY A 3 5.41 10.71 34.52
N LYS A 4 5.67 11.24 33.32
CA LYS A 4 6.25 10.49 32.20
C LYS A 4 7.66 10.01 32.60
N LYS A 5 7.77 8.76 33.05
CA LYS A 5 9.06 8.10 33.30
C LYS A 5 9.89 8.18 32.01
N ARG A 6 10.98 8.95 32.04
CA ARG A 6 11.94 9.01 30.92
C ARG A 6 12.46 7.59 30.68
N SER A 7 12.15 7.04 29.51
CA SER A 7 12.69 5.76 29.04
C SER A 7 14.23 5.89 29.02
N ARG A 8 14.92 5.34 30.03
CA ARG A 8 16.38 5.29 30.05
C ARG A 8 16.82 4.49 28.83
N PHE A 9 17.54 5.14 27.91
CA PHE A 9 18.17 4.48 26.78
C PHE A 9 19.12 3.41 27.34
N ARG A 10 18.84 2.13 27.05
CA ARG A 10 19.72 1.02 27.46
C ARG A 10 20.61 0.70 26.28
N PRO A 11 21.94 0.73 26.42
CA PRO A 11 22.83 0.34 25.34
C PRO A 11 22.58 -1.12 24.92
N ARG A 12 22.83 -1.42 23.65
CA ARG A 12 22.71 -2.77 23.09
C ARG A 12 23.71 -3.70 23.76
N LYS A 13 23.26 -4.87 24.20
CA LYS A 13 24.17 -5.91 24.73
C LYS A 13 24.78 -6.70 23.58
N CYS A 14 26.02 -7.21 23.73
CA CYS A 14 26.73 -7.92 22.65
C CYS A 14 25.95 -9.10 22.05
N TYR A 15 25.19 -9.83 22.88
CA TYR A 15 24.39 -10.98 22.42
C TYR A 15 23.07 -10.60 21.71
N GLN A 16 22.68 -9.32 21.72
CA GLN A 16 21.46 -8.89 21.04
C GLN A 16 21.75 -8.72 19.55
N VAL A 17 21.42 -9.74 18.75
CA VAL A 17 21.62 -9.72 17.29
C VAL A 17 20.54 -8.89 16.59
N ALA A 18 20.95 -8.13 15.57
CA ALA A 18 20.05 -7.43 14.67
C ALA A 18 19.61 -8.39 13.56
N ILE A 19 18.31 -8.54 13.39
CA ILE A 19 17.70 -9.46 12.43
C ILE A 19 16.98 -8.61 11.38
N THR A 20 17.19 -8.91 10.11
CA THR A 20 16.41 -8.32 9.02
C THR A 20 15.07 -9.04 8.95
N LEU A 21 13.98 -8.30 9.10
CA LEU A 21 12.61 -8.80 8.99
C LEU A 21 11.89 -8.09 7.85
N LYS A 22 10.87 -8.76 7.31
CA LYS A 22 9.99 -8.22 6.29
C LYS A 22 8.64 -7.85 6.91
N ASP A 23 8.13 -6.65 6.61
CA ASP A 23 6.77 -6.27 6.99
C ASP A 23 5.72 -6.83 6.01
N SER A 24 4.44 -6.73 6.35
CA SER A 24 3.34 -7.20 5.50
C SER A 24 3.25 -6.46 4.15
N SER A 25 3.87 -5.30 4.04
CA SER A 25 3.94 -4.50 2.81
C SER A 25 5.14 -4.85 1.94
N GLY A 26 5.96 -5.81 2.38
CA GLY A 26 7.14 -6.32 1.70
C GLY A 26 8.45 -5.60 2.03
N HIS A 27 8.44 -4.61 2.91
CA HIS A 27 9.61 -3.79 3.22
C HIS A 27 10.51 -4.45 4.26
N LEU A 28 11.82 -4.41 4.01
CA LEU A 28 12.84 -4.93 4.91
C LEU A 28 13.19 -3.90 5.99
N PHE A 29 13.29 -4.35 7.24
CA PHE A 29 13.75 -3.53 8.35
C PHE A 29 14.56 -4.34 9.36
N LYS A 30 15.50 -3.69 10.04
CA LYS A 30 16.30 -4.32 11.09
C LYS A 30 15.57 -4.23 12.43
N ARG A 31 15.37 -5.39 13.08
CA ARG A 31 14.86 -5.50 14.45
C ARG A 31 15.90 -6.17 15.34
N VAL A 32 16.16 -5.59 16.50
CA VAL A 32 17.05 -6.20 17.51
C VAL A 32 16.21 -7.04 18.47
N ARG A 33 16.57 -8.31 18.69
CA ARG A 33 15.82 -9.22 19.58
C ARG A 33 15.86 -8.72 21.03
N GLY A 34 14.69 -8.64 21.67
CA GLY A 34 14.55 -8.13 23.04
C GLY A 34 14.58 -6.61 23.19
N TRP A 35 14.66 -5.86 22.08
CA TRP A 35 14.50 -4.42 22.07
C TRP A 35 13.07 -4.02 21.71
N ARG A 36 12.51 -3.08 22.48
CA ARG A 36 11.22 -2.47 22.13
C ARG A 36 11.45 -1.49 20.99
N GLN A 37 10.73 -1.70 19.89
CA GLN A 37 10.74 -0.77 18.77
C GLN A 37 10.23 0.61 19.20
N PRO A 38 10.90 1.71 18.81
CA PRO A 38 10.40 3.05 19.10
C PRO A 38 9.01 3.28 18.49
N VAL A 39 8.16 4.00 19.22
CA VAL A 39 6.77 4.29 18.79
C VAL A 39 6.75 4.99 17.43
N ARG A 40 7.67 5.93 17.18
CA ARG A 40 7.78 6.63 15.90
C ARG A 40 7.98 5.65 14.74
N THR A 41 8.94 4.74 14.87
CA THR A 41 9.22 3.72 13.86
C THR A 41 8.02 2.80 13.65
N ALA A 42 7.36 2.36 14.73
CA ALA A 42 6.14 1.55 14.64
C ALA A 42 5.01 2.27 13.90
N MET A 43 4.83 3.58 14.15
CA MET A 43 3.86 4.40 13.42
C MET A 43 4.22 4.55 11.94
N MET A 44 5.51 4.68 11.59
CA MET A 44 5.94 4.73 10.20
C MET A 44 5.52 3.48 9.42
N PHE A 45 5.73 2.28 9.98
CA PHE A 45 5.27 1.04 9.34
C PHE A 45 3.74 1.00 9.22
N LYS A 46 3.02 1.34 10.29
CA LYS A 46 1.55 1.38 10.26
C LYS A 46 1.02 2.34 9.19
N ASN A 47 1.59 3.53 9.10
CA ASN A 47 1.18 4.53 8.11
C ASN A 47 1.50 4.06 6.69
N ARG A 48 2.67 3.43 6.49
CA ARG A 48 3.02 2.83 5.21
C ARG A 48 2.00 1.78 4.80
N VAL A 49 1.71 0.80 5.65
CA VAL A 49 0.70 -0.25 5.37
C VAL A 49 -0.66 0.36 5.02
N LYS A 50 -1.11 1.38 5.78
CA LYS A 50 -2.36 2.09 5.48
C LYS A 50 -2.35 2.79 4.12
N THR A 51 -1.28 3.49 3.78
CA THR A 51 -1.15 4.16 2.47
C THR A 51 -1.19 3.15 1.33
N VAL A 52 -0.58 1.98 1.53
CA VAL A 52 -0.59 0.90 0.55
C VAL A 52 -1.98 0.33 0.37
N GLN A 53 -2.67 0.05 1.47
CA GLN A 53 -4.04 -0.47 1.44
C GLN A 53 -4.97 0.51 0.71
N ARG A 54 -4.92 1.80 1.07
CA ARG A 54 -5.73 2.84 0.40
C ARG A 54 -5.53 2.87 -1.12
N ARG A 55 -4.29 2.71 -1.60
CA ARG A 55 -4.00 2.67 -3.04
C ARG A 55 -4.62 1.45 -3.72
N LEU A 56 -4.60 0.29 -3.06
CA LEU A 56 -5.26 -0.91 -3.56
C LEU A 56 -6.77 -0.72 -3.60
N ASP A 57 -7.35 -0.21 -2.51
CA ASP A 57 -8.78 0.08 -2.40
C ASP A 57 -9.24 1.02 -3.53
N THR A 58 -8.52 2.13 -3.77
CA THR A 58 -8.80 3.03 -4.89
C THR A 58 -8.71 2.36 -6.26
N SER A 59 -7.77 1.42 -6.44
CA SER A 59 -7.65 0.67 -7.69
C SER A 59 -8.86 -0.24 -7.91
N TYR A 60 -9.34 -0.91 -6.86
CA TYR A 60 -10.54 -1.74 -6.90
C TYR A 60 -11.80 -0.90 -7.12
N GLU A 61 -11.89 0.29 -6.53
CA GLU A 61 -12.99 1.22 -6.78
C GLU A 61 -13.08 1.62 -8.26
N TYR A 62 -11.95 1.93 -8.91
CA TYR A 62 -11.95 2.24 -10.34
C TYR A 62 -12.39 1.05 -11.19
N GLN A 63 -11.96 -0.15 -10.86
CA GLN A 63 -12.39 -1.37 -11.54
C GLN A 63 -13.91 -1.57 -11.39
N ALA A 64 -14.43 -1.46 -10.17
CA ALA A 64 -15.86 -1.62 -9.91
C ALA A 64 -16.72 -0.59 -10.66
N ARG A 65 -16.26 0.67 -10.74
CA ARG A 65 -16.94 1.72 -11.53
C ARG A 65 -16.92 1.44 -13.03
N LEU A 66 -15.83 0.88 -13.56
CA LEU A 66 -15.76 0.47 -14.97
C LEU A 66 -16.73 -0.68 -15.27
N GLU A 67 -16.85 -1.65 -14.37
CA GLU A 67 -17.81 -2.75 -14.50
C GLU A 67 -19.25 -2.22 -14.44
N MET A 68 -19.55 -1.29 -13.53
CA MET A 68 -20.85 -0.61 -13.44
C MET A 68 -21.22 0.09 -14.75
N LEU A 69 -20.32 0.92 -15.31
CA LEU A 69 -20.56 1.60 -16.59
C LEU A 69 -20.81 0.63 -17.74
N ARG A 70 -20.13 -0.52 -17.77
CA ARG A 70 -20.37 -1.56 -18.79
C ARG A 70 -21.77 -2.15 -18.65
N CYS A 71 -22.20 -2.43 -17.42
CA CYS A 71 -23.55 -2.91 -17.14
C CYS A 71 -24.61 -1.87 -17.53
N GLU A 72 -24.43 -0.60 -17.16
CA GLU A 72 -25.33 0.50 -17.51
C GLU A 72 -25.43 0.67 -19.02
N ARG A 73 -24.30 0.66 -19.74
CA ARG A 73 -24.29 0.77 -21.19
C ARG A 73 -25.04 -0.39 -21.86
N GLN A 74 -24.90 -1.60 -21.34
CA GLN A 74 -25.64 -2.76 -21.83
C GLN A 74 -27.15 -2.61 -21.56
N PHE A 75 -27.52 -2.11 -20.37
CA PHE A 75 -28.90 -1.85 -19.99
C PHE A 75 -29.56 -0.78 -20.87
N LEU A 76 -28.90 0.36 -21.10
CA LEU A 76 -29.40 1.40 -21.98
C LEU A 76 -29.56 0.89 -23.43
N LYS A 77 -28.60 0.10 -23.91
CA LYS A 77 -28.68 -0.54 -25.22
C LYS A 77 -29.90 -1.45 -25.33
N THR A 78 -30.25 -2.21 -24.27
CA THR A 78 -31.48 -3.03 -24.26
C THR A 78 -32.76 -2.21 -24.28
N LEU A 79 -32.74 -0.98 -23.75
CA LEU A 79 -33.87 -0.05 -23.80
C LEU A 79 -33.94 0.74 -25.12
N GLY A 80 -32.97 0.58 -26.02
CA GLY A 80 -32.88 1.37 -27.26
C GLY A 80 -32.41 2.81 -27.03
N LEU A 81 -31.91 3.13 -25.84
CA LEU A 81 -31.35 4.44 -25.51
C LEU A 81 -29.84 4.42 -25.76
N GLN A 82 -29.31 5.44 -26.43
CA GLN A 82 -27.87 5.65 -26.58
C GLN A 82 -27.46 6.89 -25.80
N GLU A 83 -26.68 6.69 -24.73
CA GLU A 83 -25.97 7.75 -24.03
C GLU A 83 -24.47 7.62 -24.28
N ASP A 84 -23.81 8.76 -24.51
CA ASP A 84 -22.36 8.82 -24.68
C ASP A 84 -21.64 8.80 -23.33
N THR A 85 -21.38 7.59 -22.82
CA THR A 85 -20.56 7.35 -21.62
C THR A 85 -19.06 7.18 -21.94
N SER A 86 -18.68 7.38 -23.20
CA SER A 86 -17.34 7.09 -23.73
C SER A 86 -16.23 7.92 -23.07
N GLU A 87 -16.48 9.19 -22.77
CA GLU A 87 -15.50 10.05 -22.10
C GLU A 87 -15.26 9.63 -20.65
N CYS A 88 -16.32 9.33 -19.91
CA CYS A 88 -16.23 8.83 -18.54
C CYS A 88 -15.45 7.50 -18.48
N GLU A 89 -15.75 6.58 -19.39
CA GLU A 89 -15.03 5.31 -19.50
C GLU A 89 -13.54 5.55 -19.75
N ARG A 90 -13.19 6.43 -20.70
CA ARG A 90 -11.79 6.77 -21.02
C ARG A 90 -11.06 7.34 -19.80
N HIS A 91 -11.69 8.24 -19.05
CA HIS A 91 -11.09 8.84 -17.86
C HIS A 91 -10.84 7.80 -16.76
N LEU A 92 -11.79 6.90 -16.53
CA LEU A 92 -11.65 5.82 -15.55
C LEU A 92 -10.59 4.79 -15.96
N GLN A 93 -10.54 4.40 -17.24
CA GLN A 93 -9.51 3.51 -17.78
C GLN A 93 -8.10 4.13 -17.64
N LYS A 94 -7.98 5.44 -17.89
CA LYS A 94 -6.72 6.16 -17.66
C LYS A 94 -6.33 6.18 -16.18
N ALA A 95 -7.26 6.47 -15.27
CA ALA A 95 -7.00 6.46 -13.84
C ALA A 95 -6.58 5.06 -13.34
N PHE A 96 -7.26 4.02 -13.82
CA PHE A 96 -6.96 2.63 -13.50
C PHE A 96 -5.58 2.20 -13.99
N SER A 97 -5.24 2.49 -15.25
CA SER A 97 -3.93 2.13 -15.81
C SER A 97 -2.77 2.82 -15.08
N VAL A 98 -2.92 4.10 -14.71
CA VAL A 98 -1.92 4.80 -13.88
C VAL A 98 -1.77 4.13 -12.51
N SER A 99 -2.87 3.78 -11.85
CA SER A 99 -2.85 3.07 -10.56
C SER A 99 -2.10 1.74 -10.66
N GLN A 100 -2.40 0.93 -11.69
CA GLN A 100 -1.71 -0.34 -11.93
C GLN A 100 -0.22 -0.16 -12.20
N ALA A 101 0.16 0.82 -13.03
CA ALA A 101 1.56 1.09 -13.35
C ALA A 101 2.36 1.47 -12.09
N LEU A 102 1.78 2.28 -11.20
CA LEU A 102 2.40 2.63 -9.91
C LEU A 102 2.56 1.41 -9.01
N HIS A 103 1.58 0.50 -9.01
CA HIS A 103 1.66 -0.75 -8.26
C HIS A 103 2.78 -1.66 -8.80
N GLN A 104 2.84 -1.86 -10.12
CA GLN A 104 3.87 -2.67 -10.78
C GLN A 104 5.28 -2.14 -10.54
N ARG A 105 5.50 -0.82 -10.69
CA ARG A 105 6.78 -0.17 -10.37
C ARG A 105 7.21 -0.44 -8.94
N ARG A 106 6.27 -0.38 -8.00
CA ARG A 106 6.58 -0.69 -6.61
C ARG A 106 6.99 -2.15 -6.41
N LEU A 107 6.33 -3.10 -7.07
CA LEU A 107 6.73 -4.51 -7.02
C LEU A 107 8.13 -4.72 -7.59
N GLN A 108 8.50 -4.00 -8.66
CA GLN A 108 9.86 -4.03 -9.21
C GLN A 108 10.88 -3.49 -8.20
N ASN A 109 10.63 -2.33 -7.59
CA ASN A 109 11.52 -1.78 -6.56
C ASN A 109 11.69 -2.74 -5.38
N LEU A 110 10.61 -3.39 -4.93
CA LEU A 110 10.70 -4.39 -3.86
C LEU A 110 11.52 -5.62 -4.26
N LYS A 111 11.57 -5.99 -5.54
CA LYS A 111 12.44 -7.08 -6.02
C LYS A 111 13.91 -6.66 -6.00
N LEU A 112 14.21 -5.45 -6.48
CA LEU A 112 15.56 -4.88 -6.42
C LEU A 112 16.07 -4.81 -4.98
N ASP A 113 15.25 -4.28 -4.06
CA ASP A 113 15.58 -4.23 -2.62
C ASP A 113 15.88 -5.61 -2.02
N LEU A 114 15.30 -6.69 -2.57
CA LEU A 114 15.56 -8.06 -2.12
C LEU A 114 16.87 -8.61 -2.68
N GLU A 115 17.18 -8.33 -3.95
CA GLU A 115 18.43 -8.72 -4.60
C GLU A 115 19.64 -8.03 -3.97
N GLU A 116 19.51 -6.77 -3.56
CA GLU A 116 20.56 -6.04 -2.85
C GLU A 116 20.78 -6.52 -1.40
N ALA A 117 19.81 -7.24 -0.83
CA ALA A 117 19.86 -7.70 0.56
C ALA A 117 20.39 -9.13 0.74
N THR A 118 20.58 -9.87 -0.36
CA THR A 118 21.18 -11.22 -0.41
C THR A 118 22.66 -11.16 -0.72
#